data_AF-A0A958U5R5-F1
#
_entry.id   AF-A0A958U5R5-F1
#
_cell.length_a   1.000
_cell.length_b   1.000
_cell.length_c   1.000
_cell.angle_alpha   90.00
_cell.angle_beta   90.00
_cell.angle_gamma   90.00
#
_symmetry.space_group_name_H-M   'P 1'
#
loop_
_entity.id
_entity.type
_entity.pdbx_description
1 polymer ?
#
loop_
_entity_poly.entity_id
_entity_poly.type
_entity_poly.pdbx_seq_one_letter_code
_entity_poly.pdbx_strand_id
1 'polypeptide(L)' 'MKKILIPTDFSRNAWDAIAYAVDLFQHVPCQFYILNVYNFANFATDNLLVPQLDASLINSFKERSEKGLEK' A
#
# COMPACT_ATOMS: atom_id res chain seq x y z
N MET A 1 -3.19 -1.55 24.89
CA MET A 1 -3.30 -0.67 23.71
C MET A 1 -2.60 -1.34 22.55
N LYS A 2 -3.31 -1.67 21.46
CA LYS A 2 -2.72 -2.33 20.29
C LYS A 2 -2.23 -1.30 19.28
N LYS A 3 -1.15 -1.62 18.57
CA LYS A 3 -0.65 -0.85 17.43
C LYS A 3 -0.79 -1.72 16.19
N ILE A 4 -1.60 -1.27 15.23
CA ILE A 4 -1.98 -2.07 14.06
C ILE A 4 -1.52 -1.32 12.82
N LEU A 5 -0.65 -1.95 12.03
CA LEU A 5 -0.23 -1.45 10.73
C LEU A 5 -1.12 -2.07 9.65
N ILE A 6 -1.79 -1.25 8.85
CA ILE A 6 -2.61 -1.69 7.74
C ILE A 6 -1.95 -1.24 6.44
N PRO A 7 -1.45 -2.18 5.61
CA PRO A 7 -0.99 -1.85 4.28
C PRO A 7 -2.19 -1.53 3.38
N THR A 8 -2.05 -0.55 2.50
CA THR A 8 -3.06 -0.18 1.51
C THR A 8 -2.42 0.08 0.16
N ASP A 9 -3.11 -0.30 -0.92
CA ASP A 9 -2.84 0.11 -2.30
C ASP A 9 -3.91 1.11 -2.81
N PHE A 10 -4.75 1.62 -1.89
CA PHE A 10 -5.90 2.48 -2.14
C PHE A 10 -6.97 1.87 -3.05
N SER A 11 -6.97 0.55 -3.23
CA SER A 11 -8.06 -0.17 -3.89
C SER A 11 -9.31 -0.21 -3.00
N ARG A 12 -10.46 -0.51 -3.61
CA ARG A 12 -11.71 -0.73 -2.86
C ARG A 12 -11.55 -1.85 -1.82
N ASN A 13 -10.85 -2.93 -2.18
CA ASN A 13 -10.62 -4.05 -1.26
C ASN A 13 -9.77 -3.64 -0.05
N ALA A 14 -8.77 -2.78 -0.24
CA ALA A 14 -7.99 -2.25 0.87
C ALA A 14 -8.84 -1.36 1.79
N TRP A 15 -9.74 -0.54 1.22
CA TRP A 15 -10.71 0.24 2.01
C TRP A 15 -11.68 -0.63 2.79
N ASP A 16 -12.24 -1.67 2.17
CA ASP A 16 -13.12 -2.63 2.83
C ASP A 16 -12.40 -3.35 3.99
N ALA A 17 -11.12 -3.70 3.80
CA ALA A 17 -10.28 -4.29 4.84
C ALA A 17 -9.99 -3.32 6.00
N ILE A 18 -9.76 -2.04 5.72
CA ILE A 18 -9.60 -0.99 6.74
C ILE A 18 -10.89 -0.86 7.55
N ALA A 19 -12.05 -0.76 6.90
CA ALA A 19 -13.35 -0.67 7.56
C ALA A 19 -13.60 -1.88 8.46
N TYR A 20 -13.38 -3.09 7.93
CA TYR A 20 -13.49 -4.32 8.70
C TYR A 20 -12.56 -4.35 9.91
N ALA A 21 -11.31 -3.89 9.78
CA ALA A 21 -10.37 -3.84 10.89
C ALA A 21 -10.86 -2.89 12.00
N VAL A 22 -11.43 -1.73 11.65
CA VAL A 22 -12.02 -0.80 12.63
C VAL A 22 -13.17 -1.46 13.38
N ASP A 23 -14.10 -2.11 12.67
CA ASP A 23 -15.26 -2.78 13.27
C ASP A 23 -14.85 -3.97 14.15
N LEU A 24 -13.88 -4.75 13.70
CA LEU A 24 -13.36 -5.92 14.42
C LEU A 24 -12.72 -5.52 15.76
N PHE A 25 -12.04 -4.37 15.80
CA PHE A 25 -11.32 -3.90 16.97
C PHE A 25 -12.07 -2.82 17.76
N GLN A 26 -13.36 -2.60 17.51
CA GLN A 26 -14.15 -1.51 18.10
C GLN A 26 -14.16 -1.47 19.65
N HIS A 27 -13.94 -2.61 20.32
CA HIS A 27 -13.91 -2.71 21.78
C HIS A 27 -12.49 -2.80 22.38
N VAL A 28 -11.46 -2.62 21.55
CA VAL A 28 -10.06 -2.68 21.97
C VAL A 28 -9.41 -1.33 21.69
N PRO A 29 -8.78 -0.67 22.68
CA PRO A 29 -8.00 0.55 22.43
C PRO A 29 -6.87 0.27 21.43
N CYS A 30 -6.99 0.81 20.23
CA CYS A 30 -6.10 0.58 19.10
C CYS A 30 -5.58 1.91 18.54
N GLN A 31 -4.33 1.89 18.09
CA GLN A 31 -3.74 2.91 17.24
C GLN A 31 -3.45 2.29 15.88
N PHE A 32 -4.14 2.77 14.86
CA PHE A 32 -3.97 2.32 13.49
C PHE A 32 -2.95 3.18 12.76
N TYR A 33 -2.07 2.54 12.02
CA TYR A 33 -1.10 3.16 11.12
C TYR A 33 -1.41 2.67 9.72
N ILE A 34 -1.64 3.58 8.78
CA ILE A 34 -1.87 3.22 7.38
C ILE A 34 -0.55 3.37 6.63
N LEU A 35 -0.17 2.33 5.88
CA LEU A 35 1.06 2.32 5.09
C LEU A 35 0.75 2.04 3.63
N ASN A 36 1.12 2.96 2.76
CA ASN A 36 1.20 2.71 1.34
C ASN A 36 2.66 2.63 0.91
N VAL A 37 2.98 1.69 0.03
CA VAL A 37 4.30 1.55 -0.60
C VAL A 37 4.10 1.41 -2.10
N TYR A 38 4.91 2.12 -2.88
CA TYR A 38 5.07 1.83 -4.30
C TYR A 38 6.19 0.80 -4.44
N ASN A 39 5.93 -0.29 -5.16
CA ASN A 39 6.88 -1.39 -5.31
C ASN A 39 7.14 -1.70 -6.79
N PHE A 40 8.39 -1.98 -7.12
CA PHE A 40 8.87 -2.37 -8.44
C PHE A 40 9.01 -3.89 -8.61
N ALA A 41 8.88 -4.66 -7.53
CA ALA A 41 9.25 -6.07 -7.48
C ALA A 41 8.46 -6.98 -8.44
N ASN A 42 7.22 -6.63 -8.78
CA ASN A 42 6.45 -7.41 -9.76
C ASN A 42 7.05 -7.36 -11.17
N PHE A 43 7.93 -6.40 -11.48
CA PHE A 43 8.72 -6.40 -12.72
C PHE A 43 10.01 -7.23 -12.61
N ALA A 44 10.54 -7.38 -11.39
CA ALA A 44 11.82 -8.02 -11.13
C ALA A 44 11.74 -9.55 -11.07
N THR A 45 10.58 -10.13 -10.75
CA THR A 45 10.40 -11.59 -10.73
C THR A 45 10.21 -12.19 -12.13
N ASP A 46 9.65 -11.44 -13.07
CA ASP A 46 9.43 -11.91 -14.45
C ASP A 46 10.68 -11.78 -15.32
N ASN A 47 11.62 -10.91 -14.96
CA ASN A 47 12.84 -10.67 -15.72
C ASN A 47 14.08 -10.86 -14.86
N LEU A 48 14.71 -12.04 -14.96
CA LEU A 48 15.98 -12.43 -14.35
C LEU A 48 17.20 -11.69 -14.94
N LEU A 49 16.98 -10.48 -15.44
CA LEU A 49 17.95 -9.49 -15.88
C LEU A 49 17.30 -8.18 -15.43
N VAL A 50 17.80 -7.50 -14.39
CA VAL A 50 17.30 -6.17 -14.02
C VAL A 50 17.79 -5.20 -15.10
N PRO A 51 17.01 -4.87 -16.14
CA PRO A 51 17.47 -3.95 -17.16
C PRO A 51 17.15 -2.58 -16.56
N GLN A 52 18.16 -1.93 -15.96
CA GLN A 52 18.12 -0.56 -15.42
C GLN A 52 16.71 0.04 -15.44
N LEU A 53 15.93 -0.21 -14.37
CA LEU A 53 14.54 0.24 -14.27
C LEU A 53 14.45 1.67 -14.80
N ASP A 54 13.70 1.84 -15.90
CA ASP A 54 13.52 3.14 -16.52
C ASP A 54 13.02 4.12 -15.44
N ALA A 55 13.72 5.23 -15.26
CA ALA A 55 13.36 6.26 -14.30
C ALA A 55 11.92 6.75 -14.53
N SER A 56 11.44 6.74 -15.77
CA SER A 56 10.04 7.03 -16.11
C SER A 56 9.08 6.04 -15.48
N LEU A 57 9.39 4.74 -15.57
CA LEU A 57 8.58 3.69 -14.96
C LEU A 57 8.59 3.82 -13.44
N ILE A 58 9.75 4.11 -12.84
CA ILE A 58 9.88 4.37 -11.40
C ILE A 58 8.96 5.52 -10.96
N ASN A 59 9.03 6.63 -11.67
CA ASN A 59 8.22 7.81 -11.40
C ASN A 59 6.73 7.51 -11.55
N SER A 60 6.32 6.69 -12.52
CA SER A 60 4.90 6.34 -12.70
C SER A 60 4.30 5.58 -11.51
N PHE A 61 5.05 4.65 -10.90
CA PHE A 61 4.60 3.93 -9.70
C PHE A 61 4.54 4.85 -8.49
N LYS A 62 5.52 5.73 -8.35
CA LYS A 62 5.54 6.75 -7.31
C LYS A 62 4.34 7.70 -7.43
N GLU A 63 4.10 8.26 -8.61
CA GLU A 63 2.96 9.16 -8.86
C GLU A 63 1.62 8.48 -8.58
N ARG A 64 1.47 7.20 -8.95
CA ARG A 64 0.24 6.44 -8.67
C ARG A 64 0.02 6.28 -7.17
N SER A 65 1.09 6.03 -6.42
CA SER A 65 1.06 5.94 -4.95
C SER A 65 0.71 7.29 -4.33
N GLU A 66 1.34 8.38 -4.76
CA GLU A 66 1.07 9.74 -4.27
C GLU A 66 -0.38 10.18 -4.57
N LYS A 67 -0.87 9.98 -5.80
CA LYS A 67 -2.28 10.28 -6.16
C LYS A 67 -3.29 9.46 -5.37
N GLY A 68 -2.92 8.25 -4.95
CA GLY A 68 -3.78 7.41 -4.13
C GLY A 68 -4.00 7.97 -2.73
N LEU A 69 -3.05 8.73 -2.20
CA LEU A 69 -3.14 9.38 -0.88
C LEU A 69 -4.15 10.53 -0.86
N GLU A 70 -4.50 11.10 -2.02
CA GLU A 70 -5.50 12.17 -2.15
C GLU A 70 -6.95 11.65 -2.09
N LYS A 71 -7.16 10.33 -1.99
CA LYS A 71 -8.48 9.69 -1.90
C LYS A 71 -8.93 9.49 -0.46
#